data_AF-A0A319ERS9-F1
#
_entry.id   AF-A0A319ERS9-F1
#
_cell.length_a   1.000
_cell.length_b   1.000
_cell.length_c   1.000
_cell.angle_alpha   90.00
_cell.angle_beta   90.00
_cell.angle_gamma   90.00
#
_symmetry.space_group_name_H-M   'P 1'
#
loop_
_entity.id
_entity.type
_entity.pdbx_description
1 polymer ?
#
loop_
_entity_poly.entity_id
_entity_poly.type
_entity_poly.pdbx_seq_one_letter_code
_entity_poly.pdbx_strand_id
1 'polypeptide(L)'
;MRLIAICLSLCLLAPSVLGNVLAGPYQSVLYWYAYRIDIMTHDAANREIAVGCVGTGPGKTCLFDEFLRYIQKTGRNTKLWTGSTNVGKDLTPDVISTAEQLATGGEAKTPSRYPNTSDPSKMFKKFKGKVGITYSELMRAVVDTIQKSRASLETLKGVDIETELKSARQALTLTHRARVADNAKYIIQGVNAYLKEQRQTWTVKTKTIPASEETPFEWEEVDTAKTIAAHKGATSDIMKAVQKYIGSWGTGTTKTDATRHMAPVYACQEGESRLNGGPKC
;
A
#
# COMPACT_ATOMS: atom_id res chain seq x y z
N MET A 1 8.22 -31.62 19.70
CA MET A 1 7.62 -30.26 19.82
C MET A 1 8.34 -29.18 18.97
N ARG A 2 8.83 -29.47 17.75
CA ARG A 2 9.44 -28.45 16.86
C ARG A 2 8.69 -28.21 15.54
N LEU A 3 7.68 -29.01 15.21
CA LEU A 3 6.86 -28.81 14.00
C LEU A 3 5.74 -27.76 14.16
N ILE A 4 5.22 -27.57 15.38
CA ILE A 4 4.09 -26.64 15.62
C ILE A 4 4.52 -25.17 15.45
N ALA A 5 5.78 -24.84 15.76
CA ALA A 5 6.30 -23.48 15.62
C ALA A 5 6.45 -23.05 14.14
N ILE A 6 6.79 -23.97 13.24
CA ILE A 6 7.00 -23.66 11.80
C ILE A 6 5.65 -23.44 11.09
N CYS A 7 4.60 -24.18 11.45
CA CYS A 7 3.25 -23.95 10.92
C CYS A 7 2.66 -22.61 11.35
N LEU A 8 2.90 -22.16 12.59
CA LEU A 8 2.47 -20.83 13.00
C LEU A 8 3.17 -19.72 12.20
N SER A 9 4.46 -19.84 11.90
CA SER A 9 5.19 -18.83 11.12
C SER A 9 4.72 -18.72 9.66
N LEU A 10 4.25 -19.80 9.03
CA LEU A 10 3.69 -19.73 7.68
C LEU A 10 2.30 -19.08 7.62
N CYS A 11 1.48 -19.22 8.66
CA CYS A 11 0.19 -18.51 8.76
C CYS A 11 0.37 -17.00 8.94
N LEU A 12 1.55 -16.53 9.38
CA LEU A 12 1.86 -15.10 9.56
C LEU A 12 2.22 -14.37 8.26
N LEU A 13 2.50 -15.09 7.17
CA LEU A 13 2.91 -14.49 5.88
C LEU A 13 1.76 -14.42 4.85
N ALA A 14 0.65 -15.13 5.08
CA ALA A 14 -0.50 -15.15 4.18
C ALA A 14 -1.38 -13.86 4.22
N PRO A 15 -1.59 -13.18 5.37
CA PRO A 15 -2.47 -12.00 5.43
C PRO A 15 -1.93 -10.79 4.64
N SER A 16 -0.61 -10.71 4.44
CA SER A 16 0.05 -9.59 3.77
C SER A 16 -0.21 -9.56 2.26
N VAL A 17 -0.58 -10.70 1.66
CA VAL A 17 -0.80 -10.82 0.21
C VAL A 17 -2.24 -10.47 -0.18
N LEU A 18 -3.22 -10.76 0.69
CA LEU A 18 -4.64 -10.53 0.40
C LEU A 18 -5.12 -9.10 0.73
N GLY A 19 -4.39 -8.34 1.53
CA GLY A 19 -4.71 -6.93 1.86
C GLY A 19 -4.01 -5.91 0.96
N ASN A 20 -3.52 -6.30 -0.22
CA ASN A 20 -2.73 -5.47 -1.14
C ASN A 20 -3.28 -5.46 -2.58
N VAL A 21 -4.56 -5.80 -2.76
CA VAL A 21 -5.13 -5.95 -4.10
C VAL A 21 -5.41 -4.57 -4.70
N LEU A 22 -6.08 -3.69 -3.95
CA LEU A 22 -6.34 -2.32 -4.39
C LEU A 22 -5.13 -1.41 -4.16
N ALA A 23 -4.46 -1.54 -3.02
CA ALA A 23 -3.39 -0.60 -2.65
C ALA A 23 -2.06 -0.82 -3.40
N GLY A 24 -1.76 -2.05 -3.80
CA GLY A 24 -0.47 -2.43 -4.37
C GLY A 24 -0.07 -1.67 -5.64
N PRO A 25 -0.98 -1.49 -6.61
CA PRO A 25 -0.73 -0.70 -7.80
C PRO A 25 -0.35 0.76 -7.51
N TYR A 26 -1.16 1.50 -6.72
CA TYR A 26 -0.87 2.89 -6.36
C TYR A 26 0.44 3.03 -5.59
N GLN A 27 0.73 2.07 -4.70
CA GLN A 27 1.97 2.05 -3.95
C GLN A 27 3.19 1.87 -4.85
N SER A 28 3.07 1.10 -5.92
CA SER A 28 4.16 0.90 -6.88
C SER A 28 4.42 2.16 -7.69
N VAL A 29 3.36 2.92 -8.01
CA VAL A 29 3.46 4.24 -8.63
C VAL A 29 4.10 5.25 -7.66
N LEU A 30 3.76 5.21 -6.36
CA LEU A 30 4.44 6.02 -5.35
C LEU A 30 5.95 5.73 -5.30
N TYR A 31 6.34 4.46 -5.35
CA TYR A 31 7.76 4.08 -5.37
C TYR A 31 8.49 4.61 -6.59
N TRP A 32 7.84 4.61 -7.75
CA TRP A 32 8.39 5.22 -8.96
C TRP A 32 8.62 6.72 -8.77
N TYR A 33 7.64 7.45 -8.29
CA TYR A 33 7.79 8.89 -8.08
C TYR A 33 8.84 9.23 -7.03
N ALA A 34 8.95 8.44 -5.96
CA ALA A 34 10.03 8.58 -5.00
C ALA A 34 11.41 8.36 -5.63
N TYR A 35 11.56 7.33 -6.47
CA TYR A 35 12.78 7.06 -7.25
C TYR A 35 13.12 8.20 -8.23
N ARG A 36 12.12 8.76 -8.91
CA ARG A 36 12.29 9.89 -9.83
C ARG A 36 12.78 11.15 -9.11
N ILE A 37 12.14 11.49 -8.00
CA ILE A 37 12.56 12.62 -7.15
C ILE A 37 14.00 12.43 -6.67
N ASP A 38 14.36 11.23 -6.21
CA ASP A 38 15.73 10.91 -5.77
C ASP A 38 16.76 11.07 -6.90
N ILE A 39 16.43 10.65 -8.13
CA ILE A 39 17.31 10.83 -9.31
C ILE A 39 17.49 12.30 -9.68
N MET A 40 16.42 13.09 -9.62
CA MET A 40 16.44 14.50 -10.01
C MET A 40 17.25 15.36 -9.05
N THR A 41 17.31 14.95 -7.78
CA THR A 41 17.94 15.73 -6.70
C THR A 41 19.31 15.20 -6.30
N HIS A 42 19.62 13.93 -6.57
CA HIS A 42 20.89 13.32 -6.18
C HIS A 42 21.66 12.73 -7.37
N ASP A 43 22.97 12.94 -7.35
CA ASP A 43 23.89 12.20 -8.21
C ASP A 43 23.85 10.69 -7.91
N ALA A 44 24.47 9.89 -8.79
CA ALA A 44 24.44 8.44 -8.66
C ALA A 44 25.06 7.92 -7.34
N ALA A 45 25.95 8.66 -6.69
CA ALA A 45 26.61 8.26 -5.46
C ALA A 45 25.75 8.50 -4.22
N ASN A 46 24.85 9.49 -4.27
CA ASN A 46 24.04 9.93 -3.15
C ASN A 46 22.57 9.45 -3.18
N ARG A 47 22.15 8.79 -4.27
CA ARG A 47 20.81 8.16 -4.37
C ARG A 47 20.57 7.12 -3.28
N GLU A 48 19.34 7.02 -2.83
CA GLU A 48 18.89 6.06 -1.81
C GLU A 48 17.97 4.98 -2.38
N ILE A 49 17.18 5.30 -3.41
CA ILE A 49 16.17 4.41 -3.96
C ILE A 49 16.70 3.67 -5.18
N ALA A 50 16.54 2.35 -5.16
CA ALA A 50 16.90 1.43 -6.23
C ALA A 50 18.33 1.63 -6.74
N VAL A 51 19.28 1.85 -5.82
CA VAL A 51 20.71 2.01 -6.11
C VAL A 51 21.22 0.76 -6.85
N GLY A 52 21.50 0.91 -8.15
CA GLY A 52 21.87 -0.21 -9.04
C GLY A 52 20.85 -0.51 -10.13
N CYS A 53 19.71 0.18 -10.17
CA CYS A 53 18.77 0.10 -11.28
C CYS A 53 19.35 0.80 -12.51
N VAL A 54 20.05 0.01 -13.35
CA VAL A 54 20.59 0.46 -14.64
C VAL A 54 19.56 0.15 -15.71
N GLY A 55 19.13 1.17 -16.45
CA GLY A 55 18.11 1.02 -17.48
C GLY A 55 18.35 1.88 -18.71
N THR A 56 17.31 1.97 -19.55
CA THR A 56 17.36 2.61 -20.87
C THR A 56 16.92 4.07 -20.87
N GLY A 57 16.58 4.62 -19.71
CA GLY A 57 16.24 6.03 -19.54
C GLY A 57 17.45 6.98 -19.50
N PRO A 58 17.20 8.29 -19.40
CA PRO A 58 18.24 9.31 -19.35
C PRO A 58 19.26 9.06 -18.23
N GLY A 59 20.55 9.23 -18.51
CA GLY A 59 21.60 9.00 -17.50
C GLY A 59 21.70 7.54 -17.04
N LYS A 60 21.28 6.57 -17.87
CA LYS A 60 21.25 5.13 -17.57
C LYS A 60 20.32 4.75 -16.40
N THR A 61 19.30 5.55 -16.14
CA THR A 61 18.29 5.25 -15.13
C THR A 61 17.23 4.31 -15.68
N CYS A 62 16.63 3.50 -14.83
CA CYS A 62 15.44 2.73 -15.19
C CYS A 62 14.25 3.60 -15.62
N LEU A 63 13.59 3.19 -16.70
CA LEU A 63 12.20 3.57 -17.01
C LEU A 63 11.22 2.83 -16.08
N PHE A 64 9.94 3.20 -16.10
CA PHE A 64 8.93 2.69 -15.15
C PHE A 64 8.90 1.16 -15.05
N ASP A 65 8.74 0.46 -16.16
CA ASP A 65 8.69 -1.01 -16.16
C ASP A 65 10.01 -1.67 -15.76
N GLU A 66 11.14 -1.06 -16.13
CA GLU A 66 12.48 -1.52 -15.73
C GLU A 66 12.66 -1.38 -14.21
N PHE A 67 12.19 -0.26 -13.64
CA PHE A 67 12.20 0.00 -12.22
C PHE A 67 11.36 -1.04 -11.47
N LEU A 68 10.12 -1.30 -11.89
CA LEU A 68 9.27 -2.32 -11.28
C LEU A 68 9.90 -3.71 -11.35
N ARG A 69 10.47 -4.09 -12.51
CA ARG A 69 11.19 -5.36 -12.66
C ARG A 69 12.43 -5.45 -11.76
N TYR A 70 13.10 -4.34 -11.52
CA TYR A 70 14.26 -4.30 -10.62
C TYR A 70 13.84 -4.48 -9.18
N ILE A 71 12.87 -3.68 -8.70
CA ILE A 71 12.46 -3.69 -7.28
C ILE A 71 11.62 -4.90 -6.91
N GLN A 72 11.15 -5.72 -7.86
CA GLN A 72 10.26 -6.84 -7.55
C GLN A 72 10.92 -7.85 -6.60
N LYS A 73 10.09 -8.47 -5.75
CA LYS A 73 10.50 -9.60 -4.93
C LYS A 73 10.88 -10.80 -5.80
N THR A 74 12.11 -11.28 -5.63
CA THR A 74 12.60 -12.51 -6.26
C THR A 74 12.65 -13.63 -5.23
N GLY A 75 12.19 -14.83 -5.59
CA GLY A 75 12.29 -16.01 -4.73
C GLY A 75 11.93 -17.29 -5.47
N ARG A 76 12.21 -18.46 -4.85
CA ARG A 76 11.99 -19.78 -5.48
C ARG A 76 10.59 -19.97 -6.07
N ASN A 77 9.58 -19.35 -5.46
CA ASN A 77 8.17 -19.48 -5.85
C ASN A 77 7.58 -18.17 -6.40
N THR A 78 8.39 -17.12 -6.59
CA THR A 78 7.92 -15.83 -7.12
C THR A 78 8.39 -15.72 -8.56
N LYS A 79 7.44 -15.87 -9.49
CA LYS A 79 7.73 -15.67 -10.91
C LYS A 79 7.97 -14.18 -11.16
N LEU A 80 9.01 -13.87 -11.94
CA LEU A 80 9.31 -12.49 -12.34
C LEU A 80 8.19 -11.96 -13.21
N TRP A 81 7.83 -10.71 -13.01
CA TRP A 81 6.90 -10.02 -13.90
C TRP A 81 7.50 -9.89 -15.30
N THR A 82 6.79 -10.42 -16.29
CA THR A 82 7.16 -10.39 -17.72
C THR A 82 6.26 -9.48 -18.55
N GLY A 83 5.27 -8.84 -17.92
CA GLY A 83 4.41 -7.88 -18.59
C GLY A 83 5.10 -6.53 -18.83
N SER A 84 4.32 -5.59 -19.34
CA SER A 84 4.69 -4.21 -19.55
C SER A 84 3.48 -3.31 -19.34
N THR A 85 3.72 -2.04 -19.04
CA THR A 85 2.71 -0.98 -19.09
C THR A 85 2.83 -0.21 -20.41
N ASN A 86 1.86 0.63 -20.69
CA ASN A 86 1.89 1.58 -21.81
C ASN A 86 2.63 2.87 -21.46
N VAL A 87 3.22 2.98 -20.25
CA VAL A 87 4.00 4.16 -19.81
C VAL A 87 5.19 4.42 -20.74
N GLY A 88 5.86 3.35 -21.20
CA GLY A 88 6.98 3.45 -22.14
C GLY A 88 8.09 4.36 -21.62
N LYS A 89 8.32 5.49 -22.30
CA LYS A 89 9.36 6.48 -21.96
C LYS A 89 8.85 7.67 -21.14
N ASP A 90 7.56 7.70 -20.81
CA ASP A 90 7.00 8.75 -19.97
C ASP A 90 7.59 8.68 -18.56
N LEU A 91 8.21 9.78 -18.14
CA LEU A 91 8.87 9.88 -16.84
C LEU A 91 7.92 10.36 -15.73
N THR A 92 6.75 10.88 -16.12
CA THR A 92 5.72 11.45 -15.25
C THR A 92 4.34 10.88 -15.60
N PRO A 93 4.17 9.54 -15.59
CA PRO A 93 2.93 8.93 -16.02
C PRO A 93 1.79 9.19 -15.04
N ASP A 94 0.58 9.39 -15.56
CA ASP A 94 -0.60 9.63 -14.73
C ASP A 94 -0.80 8.51 -13.68
N VAL A 95 -1.07 8.92 -12.44
CA VAL A 95 -1.10 8.00 -11.29
C VAL A 95 -2.21 6.98 -11.41
N ILE A 96 -3.41 7.43 -11.81
CA ILE A 96 -4.62 6.60 -11.80
C ILE A 96 -4.56 5.57 -12.92
N SER A 97 -4.36 6.02 -14.15
CA SER A 97 -4.30 5.14 -15.32
C SER A 97 -3.12 4.17 -15.26
N THR A 98 -1.98 4.56 -14.69
CA THR A 98 -0.84 3.66 -14.50
C THR A 98 -1.14 2.59 -13.45
N ALA A 99 -1.74 2.97 -12.32
CA ALA A 99 -2.15 2.00 -11.32
C ALA A 99 -3.22 1.03 -11.85
N GLU A 100 -4.18 1.51 -12.65
CA GLU A 100 -5.16 0.68 -13.32
C GLU A 100 -4.51 -0.35 -14.26
N GLN A 101 -3.52 0.08 -15.05
CA GLN A 101 -2.75 -0.82 -15.92
C GLN A 101 -1.99 -1.88 -15.11
N LEU A 102 -1.41 -1.53 -13.96
CA LEU A 102 -0.76 -2.51 -13.09
C LEU A 102 -1.77 -3.49 -12.46
N ALA A 103 -2.99 -3.04 -12.15
CA ALA A 103 -4.04 -3.85 -11.55
C ALA A 103 -4.65 -4.86 -12.55
N THR A 104 -4.87 -4.41 -13.78
CA THR A 104 -5.67 -5.13 -14.79
C THR A 104 -4.82 -5.72 -15.92
N GLY A 105 -3.63 -5.17 -16.16
CA GLY A 105 -2.72 -5.59 -17.22
C GLY A 105 -2.24 -7.03 -17.05
N GLY A 106 -2.15 -7.73 -18.18
CA GLY A 106 -1.79 -9.14 -18.23
C GLY A 106 -2.85 -10.09 -17.67
N GLU A 107 -2.61 -11.38 -17.83
CA GLU A 107 -3.50 -12.44 -17.36
C GLU A 107 -3.36 -12.65 -15.85
N ALA A 108 -4.49 -12.67 -15.14
CA ALA A 108 -4.53 -12.86 -13.70
C ALA A 108 -3.81 -14.14 -13.26
N LYS A 109 -3.04 -14.06 -12.16
CA LYS A 109 -2.24 -15.18 -11.61
C LYS A 109 -1.14 -15.71 -12.53
N THR A 110 -0.79 -14.98 -13.58
CA THR A 110 0.35 -15.29 -14.44
C THR A 110 1.48 -14.27 -14.25
N PRO A 111 2.71 -14.57 -14.70
CA PRO A 111 3.82 -13.61 -14.73
C PRO A 111 3.55 -12.34 -15.55
N SER A 112 2.55 -12.34 -16.44
CA SER A 112 2.22 -11.16 -17.23
C SER A 112 1.51 -10.08 -16.40
N ARG A 113 0.85 -10.46 -15.29
CA ARG A 113 0.26 -9.50 -14.33
C ARG A 113 1.28 -9.12 -13.26
N TYR A 114 1.42 -7.82 -13.02
CA TYR A 114 2.35 -7.35 -12.00
C TYR A 114 1.88 -7.78 -10.60
N PRO A 115 2.71 -8.47 -9.80
CA PRO A 115 2.28 -9.04 -8.53
C PRO A 115 2.15 -8.00 -7.40
N ASN A 116 2.48 -6.73 -7.65
CA ASN A 116 2.50 -5.66 -6.64
C ASN A 116 3.33 -6.00 -5.40
N THR A 117 4.45 -6.72 -5.60
CA THR A 117 5.37 -7.08 -4.51
C THR A 117 6.74 -6.49 -4.78
N SER A 118 7.21 -5.67 -3.84
CA SER A 118 8.56 -5.11 -3.85
C SER A 118 9.48 -5.86 -2.89
N ASP A 119 10.77 -5.81 -3.18
CA ASP A 119 11.87 -6.23 -2.34
C ASP A 119 12.47 -4.98 -1.69
N PRO A 120 12.22 -4.74 -0.39
CA PRO A 120 12.78 -3.59 0.30
C PRO A 120 14.31 -3.51 0.21
N SER A 121 15.00 -4.65 0.12
CA SER A 121 16.47 -4.69 0.04
C SER A 121 17.02 -4.23 -1.31
N LYS A 122 16.22 -4.35 -2.38
CA LYS A 122 16.53 -3.77 -3.70
C LYS A 122 16.11 -2.31 -3.77
N MET A 123 15.05 -1.94 -3.05
CA MET A 123 14.58 -0.57 -3.00
C MET A 123 15.51 0.33 -2.20
N PHE A 124 16.04 -0.12 -1.07
CA PHE A 124 16.93 0.68 -0.23
C PHE A 124 18.14 -0.13 0.23
N LYS A 125 19.35 0.42 0.05
CA LYS A 125 20.59 -0.23 0.50
C LYS A 125 20.60 -0.52 2.01
N LYS A 126 20.01 0.37 2.84
CA LYS A 126 19.90 0.20 4.30
C LYS A 126 19.09 -1.04 4.73
N PHE A 127 18.35 -1.63 3.80
CA PHE A 127 17.55 -2.83 4.03
C PHE A 127 18.23 -4.12 3.54
N LYS A 128 19.42 -4.03 2.93
CA LYS A 128 20.18 -5.20 2.50
C LYS A 128 20.57 -6.09 3.69
N GLY A 129 20.18 -7.36 3.63
CA GLY A 129 20.43 -8.34 4.70
C GLY A 129 19.50 -8.20 5.91
N LYS A 130 18.65 -7.17 5.97
CA LYS A 130 17.66 -7.02 7.04
C LYS A 130 16.46 -7.93 6.76
N VAL A 131 16.12 -8.75 7.75
CA VAL A 131 14.92 -9.61 7.73
C VAL A 131 13.75 -8.91 8.43
N GLY A 132 12.53 -9.26 8.04
CA GLY A 132 11.32 -8.79 8.74
C GLY A 132 11.03 -7.29 8.63
N ILE A 133 11.44 -6.65 7.53
CA ILE A 133 11.16 -5.23 7.29
C ILE A 133 9.65 -5.02 7.23
N THR A 134 9.15 -4.17 8.12
CA THR A 134 7.74 -3.85 8.21
C THR A 134 7.31 -2.87 7.11
N TYR A 135 6.01 -2.83 6.84
CA TYR A 135 5.44 -1.86 5.91
C TYR A 135 5.74 -0.42 6.36
N SER A 136 5.58 -0.13 7.65
CA SER A 136 5.81 1.21 8.22
C SER A 136 7.26 1.65 8.06
N GLU A 137 8.24 0.76 8.26
CA GLU A 137 9.66 1.08 8.01
C GLU A 137 9.94 1.39 6.54
N LEU A 138 9.34 0.61 5.62
CA LEU A 138 9.49 0.86 4.19
C LEU A 138 8.84 2.18 3.77
N MET A 139 7.61 2.43 4.20
CA MET A 139 6.90 3.67 3.88
C MET A 139 7.62 4.90 4.44
N ARG A 140 8.11 4.80 5.69
CA ARG A 140 8.94 5.86 6.28
C ARG A 140 10.19 6.13 5.46
N ALA A 141 10.90 5.09 5.01
CA ALA A 141 12.09 5.27 4.16
C ALA A 141 11.76 5.98 2.82
N VAL A 142 10.64 5.66 2.20
CA VAL A 142 10.16 6.33 0.98
C VAL A 142 9.89 7.81 1.24
N VAL A 143 9.12 8.12 2.28
CA VAL A 143 8.77 9.51 2.62
C VAL A 143 10.00 10.30 3.06
N ASP A 144 10.88 9.73 3.88
CA ASP A 144 12.13 10.36 4.31
C ASP A 144 13.02 10.73 3.11
N THR A 145 13.10 9.87 2.10
CA THR A 145 13.88 10.15 0.89
C THR A 145 13.28 11.32 0.11
N ILE A 146 11.95 11.38 -0.03
CA ILE A 146 11.29 12.51 -0.69
C ILE A 146 11.54 13.81 0.10
N GLN A 147 11.43 13.78 1.43
CA GLN A 147 11.68 14.98 2.26
C GLN A 147 13.13 15.44 2.17
N LYS A 148 14.09 14.52 2.24
CA LYS A 148 15.52 14.81 2.03
C LYS A 148 15.75 15.46 0.66
N SER A 149 15.12 14.92 -0.38
CA SER A 149 15.18 15.48 -1.74
C SER A 149 14.61 16.91 -1.78
N ARG A 150 13.46 17.16 -1.16
CA ARG A 150 12.88 18.52 -1.03
C ARG A 150 13.81 19.49 -0.30
N ALA A 151 14.44 19.05 0.79
CA ALA A 151 15.39 19.88 1.53
C ALA A 151 16.64 20.22 0.71
N SER A 152 17.08 19.32 -0.18
CA SER A 152 18.25 19.56 -1.05
C SER A 152 18.01 20.68 -2.08
N LEU A 153 16.76 20.97 -2.43
CA LEU A 153 16.41 22.01 -3.42
C LEU A 153 16.87 23.41 -3.00
N GLU A 154 17.04 23.67 -1.71
CA GLU A 154 17.61 24.94 -1.20
C GLU A 154 19.03 25.19 -1.78
N THR A 155 19.74 24.13 -2.16
CA THR A 155 21.12 24.17 -2.67
C THR A 155 21.25 23.86 -4.15
N LEU A 156 20.23 23.26 -4.77
CA LEU A 156 20.24 22.84 -6.18
C LEU A 156 19.59 23.90 -7.07
N LYS A 157 20.35 24.45 -8.02
CA LYS A 157 19.82 25.42 -9.00
C LYS A 157 19.20 24.69 -10.19
N GLY A 158 17.99 25.09 -10.58
CA GLY A 158 17.34 24.64 -11.81
C GLY A 158 16.72 23.25 -11.76
N VAL A 159 16.61 22.65 -10.57
CA VAL A 159 15.87 21.40 -10.35
C VAL A 159 14.47 21.76 -9.87
N ASP A 160 13.45 21.35 -10.64
CA ASP A 160 12.04 21.44 -10.26
C ASP A 160 11.49 20.02 -10.15
N ILE A 161 10.90 19.69 -9.00
CA ILE A 161 10.30 18.38 -8.72
C ILE A 161 8.79 18.49 -8.45
N GLU A 162 8.15 19.64 -8.66
CA GLU A 162 6.77 19.86 -8.22
C GLU A 162 5.78 18.91 -8.90
N THR A 163 6.00 18.59 -10.17
CA THR A 163 5.20 17.59 -10.90
C THR A 163 5.31 16.22 -10.24
N GLU A 164 6.53 15.71 -10.04
CA GLU A 164 6.77 14.43 -9.40
C GLU A 164 6.28 14.40 -7.95
N LEU A 165 6.43 15.50 -7.20
CA LEU A 165 5.96 15.63 -5.83
C LEU A 165 4.43 15.61 -5.75
N LYS A 166 3.74 16.30 -6.66
CA LYS A 166 2.27 16.25 -6.76
C LYS A 166 1.80 14.83 -7.05
N SER A 167 2.44 14.13 -7.98
CA SER A 167 2.09 12.75 -8.30
C SER A 167 2.43 11.78 -7.17
N ALA A 168 3.55 11.98 -6.45
CA ALA A 168 3.88 11.21 -5.26
C ALA A 168 2.81 11.37 -4.16
N ARG A 169 2.35 12.61 -3.92
CA ARG A 169 1.25 12.90 -2.98
C ARG A 169 -0.04 12.18 -3.40
N GLN A 170 -0.43 12.31 -4.67
CA GLN A 170 -1.62 11.64 -5.19
C GLN A 170 -1.52 10.12 -5.05
N ALA A 171 -0.37 9.52 -5.42
CA ALA A 171 -0.15 8.08 -5.30
C ALA A 171 -0.19 7.60 -3.84
N LEU A 172 0.36 8.37 -2.90
CA LEU A 172 0.31 8.05 -1.47
C LEU A 172 -1.11 8.15 -0.90
N THR A 173 -1.85 9.20 -1.24
CA THR A 173 -3.26 9.36 -0.83
C THR A 173 -4.13 8.23 -1.39
N LEU A 174 -3.96 7.87 -2.67
CA LEU A 174 -4.69 6.74 -3.25
C LEU A 174 -4.27 5.41 -2.63
N THR A 175 -2.99 5.23 -2.31
CA THR A 175 -2.52 4.05 -1.56
C THR A 175 -3.20 3.96 -0.19
N HIS A 176 -3.27 5.05 0.56
CA HIS A 176 -3.93 5.08 1.87
C HIS A 176 -5.42 4.71 1.75
N ARG A 177 -6.16 5.38 0.87
CA ARG A 177 -7.59 5.11 0.65
C ARG A 177 -7.81 3.66 0.22
N ALA A 178 -6.96 3.13 -0.65
CA ALA A 178 -7.04 1.74 -1.09
C ALA A 178 -6.70 0.75 0.04
N ARG A 179 -5.81 1.10 0.97
CA ARG A 179 -5.56 0.30 2.19
C ARG A 179 -6.77 0.30 3.13
N VAL A 180 -7.45 1.42 3.28
CA VAL A 180 -8.72 1.51 4.03
C VAL A 180 -9.77 0.59 3.40
N ALA A 181 -9.93 0.64 2.07
CA ALA A 181 -10.82 -0.23 1.32
C ALA A 181 -10.46 -1.72 1.45
N ASP A 182 -9.18 -2.08 1.27
CA ASP A 182 -8.69 -3.45 1.46
C ASP A 182 -8.96 -3.94 2.90
N ASN A 183 -8.89 -3.05 3.91
CA ASN A 183 -9.16 -3.36 5.31
C ASN A 183 -10.66 -3.48 5.63
N ALA A 184 -11.54 -2.76 4.93
CA ALA A 184 -12.99 -2.76 5.18
C ALA A 184 -13.59 -4.18 5.09
N LYS A 185 -13.11 -5.00 4.16
CA LYS A 185 -13.49 -6.42 4.05
C LYS A 185 -13.19 -7.20 5.33
N TYR A 186 -12.04 -6.96 5.96
CA TYR A 186 -11.66 -7.66 7.19
C TYR A 186 -12.47 -7.17 8.39
N ILE A 187 -12.86 -5.89 8.43
CA ILE A 187 -13.81 -5.36 9.41
C ILE A 187 -15.14 -6.11 9.29
N ILE A 188 -15.70 -6.22 8.09
CA ILE A 188 -16.96 -6.94 7.83
C ILE A 188 -16.85 -8.40 8.31
N GLN A 189 -15.78 -9.09 7.95
CA GLN A 189 -15.53 -10.47 8.38
C GLN A 189 -15.40 -10.58 9.90
N GLY A 190 -14.67 -9.67 10.53
CA GLY A 190 -14.46 -9.64 11.98
C GLY A 190 -15.75 -9.41 12.75
N VAL A 191 -16.58 -8.46 12.31
CA VAL A 191 -17.89 -8.21 12.93
C VAL A 191 -18.82 -9.42 12.76
N ASN A 192 -18.88 -10.03 11.58
CA ASN A 192 -19.70 -11.23 11.36
C ASN A 192 -19.22 -12.42 12.20
N ALA A 193 -17.90 -12.58 12.37
CA ALA A 193 -17.34 -13.59 13.26
C ALA A 193 -17.72 -13.31 14.72
N TYR A 194 -17.63 -12.05 15.17
CA TYR A 194 -18.05 -11.63 16.50
C TYR A 194 -19.55 -11.90 16.73
N LEU A 195 -20.42 -11.55 15.79
CA LEU A 195 -21.86 -11.81 15.86
C LEU A 195 -22.17 -13.30 16.00
N LYS A 196 -21.46 -14.14 15.24
CA LYS A 196 -21.56 -15.60 15.35
C LYS A 196 -21.12 -16.11 16.73
N GLU A 197 -20.03 -15.57 17.29
CA GLU A 197 -19.59 -15.88 18.67
C GLU A 197 -20.67 -15.49 19.70
N GLN A 198 -21.42 -14.42 19.46
CA GLN A 198 -22.59 -13.99 20.25
C GLN A 198 -23.89 -14.73 19.89
N ARG A 199 -23.81 -15.87 19.19
CA ARG A 199 -24.93 -16.73 18.77
C ARG A 199 -25.98 -15.99 17.94
N GLN A 200 -25.61 -14.92 17.25
CA GLN A 200 -26.48 -14.25 16.28
C GLN A 200 -26.47 -15.02 14.96
N THR A 201 -27.64 -15.20 14.35
CA THR A 201 -27.80 -15.90 13.06
C THR A 201 -27.77 -14.97 11.85
N TRP A 202 -27.73 -13.66 12.08
CA TRP A 202 -27.71 -12.63 11.05
C TRP A 202 -26.29 -12.05 10.84
N THR A 203 -26.09 -11.45 9.68
CA THR A 203 -24.85 -10.76 9.29
C THR A 203 -25.08 -9.25 9.19
N VAL A 204 -24.01 -8.47 9.31
CA VAL A 204 -24.09 -7.03 9.06
C VAL A 204 -24.57 -6.74 7.64
N LYS A 205 -25.28 -5.62 7.48
CA LYS A 205 -25.56 -5.02 6.18
C LYS A 205 -24.34 -4.23 5.73
N THR A 206 -24.10 -4.23 4.42
CA THR A 206 -23.04 -3.44 3.79
C THR A 206 -23.65 -2.30 2.97
N LYS A 207 -22.83 -1.29 2.72
CA LYS A 207 -23.07 -0.26 1.70
C LYS A 207 -21.88 -0.22 0.78
N THR A 208 -22.15 -0.05 -0.51
CA THR A 208 -21.12 0.26 -1.49
C THR A 208 -20.75 1.73 -1.37
N ILE A 209 -19.45 2.01 -1.25
CA ILE A 209 -18.88 3.34 -1.43
C ILE A 209 -18.53 3.44 -2.93
N PRO A 210 -19.20 4.34 -3.69
CA PRO A 210 -18.97 4.46 -5.12
C PRO A 210 -17.60 5.11 -5.40
N ALA A 211 -17.09 4.85 -6.60
CA ALA A 211 -15.90 5.51 -7.10
C ALA A 211 -16.19 7.01 -7.28
N SER A 212 -15.18 7.83 -7.05
CA SER A 212 -15.20 9.28 -7.23
C SER A 212 -13.92 9.74 -7.91
N GLU A 213 -13.86 11.00 -8.34
CA GLU A 213 -12.63 11.58 -8.90
C GLU A 213 -11.43 11.42 -7.96
N GLU A 214 -11.64 11.62 -6.65
CA GLU A 214 -10.59 11.46 -5.66
C GLU A 214 -10.29 10.00 -5.25
N THR A 215 -11.14 9.05 -5.63
CA THR A 215 -11.05 7.63 -5.24
C THR A 215 -11.59 6.77 -6.38
N PRO A 216 -10.77 6.39 -7.37
CA PRO A 216 -11.22 5.80 -8.63
C PRO A 216 -11.54 4.29 -8.51
N PHE A 217 -12.01 3.85 -7.34
CA PHE A 217 -12.39 2.48 -7.06
C PHE A 217 -13.54 2.42 -6.06
N GLU A 218 -14.33 1.36 -6.16
CA GLU A 218 -15.44 1.09 -5.25
C GLU A 218 -15.02 0.11 -4.15
N TRP A 219 -15.65 0.20 -2.97
CA TRP A 219 -15.50 -0.81 -1.92
C TRP A 219 -16.76 -0.94 -1.06
N GLU A 220 -16.81 -1.98 -0.24
CA GLU A 220 -17.91 -2.18 0.71
C GLU A 220 -17.50 -1.82 2.13
N GLU A 221 -18.40 -1.16 2.85
CA GLU A 221 -18.27 -0.89 4.29
C GLU A 221 -19.48 -1.40 5.06
N VAL A 222 -19.32 -1.56 6.38
CA VAL A 222 -20.45 -1.89 7.26
C VAL A 222 -21.44 -0.73 7.28
N ASP A 223 -22.69 -1.01 6.90
CA ASP A 223 -23.81 -0.09 7.05
C ASP A 223 -24.44 -0.30 8.43
N THR A 224 -23.90 0.39 9.42
CA THR A 224 -24.36 0.27 10.82
C THR A 224 -25.84 0.66 10.95
N ALA A 225 -26.28 1.70 10.23
CA ALA A 225 -27.66 2.17 10.29
C ALA A 225 -28.65 1.14 9.72
N LYS A 226 -28.39 0.59 8.52
CA LYS A 226 -29.21 -0.48 7.94
C LYS A 226 -29.12 -1.77 8.74
N THR A 227 -27.97 -2.08 9.34
CA THR A 227 -27.82 -3.24 10.22
C THR A 227 -28.74 -3.12 11.44
N ILE A 228 -28.75 -1.96 12.11
CA ILE A 228 -29.67 -1.70 13.23
C ILE A 228 -31.12 -1.78 12.77
N ALA A 229 -31.47 -1.14 11.66
CA ALA A 229 -32.84 -1.11 11.15
C ALA A 229 -33.38 -2.50 10.77
N ALA A 230 -32.52 -3.37 10.23
CA ALA A 230 -32.87 -4.72 9.82
C ALA A 230 -33.04 -5.70 11.00
N HIS A 231 -32.49 -5.37 12.17
CA HIS A 231 -32.42 -6.27 13.32
C HIS A 231 -32.98 -5.61 14.59
N LYS A 232 -34.21 -5.07 14.51
CA LYS A 232 -34.91 -4.41 15.63
C LYS A 232 -35.06 -5.29 16.89
N GLY A 233 -35.02 -6.61 16.74
CA GLY A 233 -35.05 -7.57 17.85
C GLY A 233 -33.69 -7.84 18.50
N ALA A 234 -32.59 -7.31 17.95
CA ALA A 234 -31.28 -7.39 18.58
C ALA A 234 -31.26 -6.51 19.84
N THR A 235 -30.62 -6.98 20.90
CA THR A 235 -30.51 -6.23 22.14
C THR A 235 -29.67 -4.96 21.92
N SER A 236 -29.98 -3.88 22.67
CA SER A 236 -29.19 -2.64 22.62
C SER A 236 -27.71 -2.91 22.90
N ASP A 237 -27.41 -3.86 23.78
CA ASP A 237 -26.04 -4.23 24.15
C ASP A 237 -25.26 -4.89 23.01
N ILE A 238 -25.90 -5.77 22.23
CA ILE A 238 -25.26 -6.35 21.03
C ILE A 238 -24.95 -5.26 20.01
N MET A 239 -25.87 -4.32 19.78
CA MET A 239 -25.64 -3.24 18.82
C MET A 239 -24.54 -2.27 19.28
N LYS A 240 -24.50 -1.92 20.57
CA LYS A 240 -23.39 -1.15 21.16
C LYS A 240 -22.07 -1.90 21.05
N ALA A 241 -22.07 -3.22 21.26
CA ALA A 241 -20.87 -4.02 21.14
C ALA A 241 -20.36 -4.11 19.70
N VAL A 242 -21.26 -4.23 18.70
CA VAL A 242 -20.89 -4.13 17.27
C VAL A 242 -20.29 -2.77 16.94
N GLN A 243 -20.93 -1.68 17.37
CA GLN A 243 -20.40 -0.33 17.18
C GLN A 243 -19.02 -0.15 17.82
N LYS A 244 -18.85 -0.63 19.06
CA LYS A 244 -17.57 -0.62 19.76
C LYS A 244 -16.52 -1.47 19.05
N TYR A 245 -16.90 -2.64 18.52
CA TYR A 245 -15.99 -3.50 17.77
C TYR A 245 -15.48 -2.79 16.52
N ILE A 246 -16.37 -2.19 15.73
CA ILE A 246 -16.03 -1.42 14.53
C ILE A 246 -15.13 -0.23 14.90
N GLY A 247 -15.54 0.56 15.90
CA GLY A 247 -14.80 1.75 16.33
C GLY A 247 -13.45 1.46 16.98
N SER A 248 -13.23 0.23 17.48
CA SER A 248 -11.95 -0.21 18.06
C SER A 248 -11.13 -1.06 17.10
N TRP A 249 -11.56 -1.27 15.86
CA TRP A 249 -10.84 -2.10 14.89
C TRP A 249 -9.39 -1.64 14.70
N GLY A 250 -8.45 -2.57 14.92
CA GLY A 250 -7.01 -2.32 14.81
C GLY A 250 -6.38 -1.60 15.99
N THR A 251 -7.17 -1.21 17.00
CA THR A 251 -6.65 -0.79 18.30
C THR A 251 -6.32 -2.01 19.16
N GLY A 252 -5.48 -1.84 20.18
CA GLY A 252 -4.96 -2.92 21.04
C GLY A 252 -6.01 -3.76 21.79
N THR A 253 -7.29 -3.41 21.71
CA THR A 253 -8.42 -4.21 22.24
C THR A 253 -9.00 -5.21 21.24
N THR A 254 -8.51 -5.26 19.99
CA THR A 254 -8.98 -6.20 18.95
C THR A 254 -7.99 -7.33 18.70
N LYS A 255 -8.47 -8.43 18.08
CA LYS A 255 -7.64 -9.61 17.76
C LYS A 255 -6.40 -9.18 16.95
N THR A 256 -5.26 -9.84 17.15
CA THR A 256 -3.95 -9.54 16.53
C THR A 256 -4.00 -9.30 15.01
N ASP A 257 -4.91 -9.97 14.30
CA ASP A 257 -5.07 -9.81 12.86
C ASP A 257 -5.59 -8.42 12.46
N ALA A 258 -6.47 -7.81 13.27
CA ALA A 258 -6.98 -6.45 13.01
C ALA A 258 -5.85 -5.41 13.06
N THR A 259 -4.96 -5.51 14.06
CA THR A 259 -3.80 -4.61 14.19
C THR A 259 -2.83 -4.75 13.01
N ARG A 260 -2.67 -5.96 12.47
CA ARG A 260 -1.81 -6.20 11.28
C ARG A 260 -2.34 -5.53 10.02
N HIS A 261 -3.66 -5.47 9.84
CA HIS A 261 -4.27 -4.81 8.70
C HIS A 261 -4.30 -3.28 8.83
N MET A 262 -4.37 -2.76 10.06
CA MET A 262 -4.37 -1.31 10.29
C MET A 262 -2.96 -0.67 10.32
N ALA A 263 -1.91 -1.43 10.64
CA ALA A 263 -0.55 -0.88 10.64
C ALA A 263 -0.13 -0.25 9.28
N PRO A 264 -0.43 -0.86 8.12
CA PRO A 264 -0.24 -0.20 6.82
C PRO A 264 -1.08 1.07 6.61
N VAL A 265 -2.33 1.10 7.07
CA VAL A 265 -3.20 2.28 6.99
C VAL A 265 -2.56 3.44 7.75
N TYR A 266 -2.16 3.22 9.01
CA TYR A 266 -1.51 4.25 9.81
C TYR A 266 -0.18 4.70 9.24
N ALA A 267 0.61 3.79 8.64
CA ALA A 267 1.85 4.16 7.97
C ALA A 267 1.62 5.08 6.75
N CYS A 268 0.57 4.83 5.97
CA CYS A 268 0.20 5.71 4.86
C CYS A 268 -0.29 7.07 5.38
N GLN A 269 -1.12 7.08 6.42
CA GLN A 269 -1.61 8.31 7.05
C GLN A 269 -0.47 9.18 7.62
N GLU A 270 0.49 8.58 8.33
CA GLU A 270 1.72 9.25 8.80
C GLU A 270 2.49 9.81 7.59
N GLY A 271 2.67 9.00 6.55
CA GLY A 271 3.34 9.41 5.33
C GLY A 271 2.68 10.61 4.64
N GLU A 272 1.35 10.59 4.50
CA GLU A 272 0.59 11.70 3.91
C GLU A 272 0.73 12.98 4.73
N SER A 273 0.60 12.89 6.05
CA SER A 273 0.73 14.05 6.94
C SER A 273 2.08 14.72 6.76
N ARG A 274 3.15 13.93 6.66
CA ARG A 274 4.51 14.45 6.43
C ARG A 274 4.66 15.00 5.02
N LEU A 275 4.26 14.26 4.00
CA LEU A 275 4.47 14.64 2.59
C LEU A 275 3.65 15.87 2.16
N ASN A 276 2.47 16.07 2.74
CA ASN A 276 1.66 17.28 2.57
C ASN A 276 2.15 18.44 3.47
N GLY A 277 2.95 18.14 4.49
CA GLY A 277 3.65 19.13 5.30
C GLY A 277 4.84 19.80 4.61
N GLY A 278 5.51 20.67 5.36
CA GLY A 278 6.75 21.33 4.93
C GLY A 278 7.91 20.33 4.74
N PRO A 279 9.02 20.76 4.12
CA PRO A 279 10.18 19.89 3.86
C PRO A 279 10.91 19.41 5.13
N LYS A 280 10.59 19.99 6.30
CA LYS A 280 11.18 19.67 7.61
C LYS A 280 10.24 18.86 8.52
N CYS A 281 9.16 18.32 7.98
CA CYS A 281 8.13 17.54 8.69
C CYS A 281 8.36 16.02 8.63
#